data_AF-A0A0B1SKB9-F1
#
_entry.id   AF-A0A0B1SKB9-F1
#
_cell.length_a   1.000
_cell.length_b   1.000
_cell.length_c   1.000
_cell.angle_alpha   90.00
_cell.angle_beta   90.00
_cell.angle_gamma   90.00
#
_symmetry.space_group_name_H-M   'P 1'
#
loop_
_entity.id
_entity.type
_entity.pdbx_description
1 polymer ?
#
loop_
_entity_poly.entity_id
_entity_poly.type
_entity_poly.pdbx_seq_one_letter_code
_entity_poly.pdbx_strand_id
1 'polypeptide(L)'
;LKCNVINYFQTSERNRLASAELQLEKTRAEVALLQEEKRGWKVTSQKVEELTLEVERLETECDVKEAQKCELETRIKDLTCRLDQHQVESTSKIDELTEQLNTSSSNAARFEQDLKKTQNALTSESERRAVAEHEMGLMREQLLQNASLLASPHFSRAGSMRSEAGRQPFSLSGPDGNSISLGGGSGDLDEIALILRQQQMINDLRMRSEQYQRENERLRNLMEASSLVDSLEKRTSLRSFEAHKLQELESAYSRLKLELESLVAQKADAGLENMDVKMLFDRIIEDNDRRREESAELRAMLSTRFEHDGSSDLDEELCLERQCRQLKALAENLNRVLTDRNREIEKLEKRLSETMPAFVSCLASSLPTTDRSPWTSPPSPAHSESGARSLADRLGDICETALLAAPSVIAMWLAYKKG
;
A
#
# COMPACT_ATOMS: atom_id res chain seq x y z
N LEU A 1 -39.42 -110.92 62.32
CA LEU A 1 -38.39 -109.95 62.78
C LEU A 1 -37.21 -109.82 61.80
N LYS A 2 -36.45 -110.89 61.48
CA LYS A 2 -35.31 -110.83 60.53
C LYS A 2 -35.67 -110.33 59.11
N CYS A 3 -36.80 -110.75 58.53
CA CYS A 3 -37.21 -110.27 57.20
C CYS A 3 -37.53 -108.76 57.16
N ASN A 4 -38.01 -108.17 58.25
CA ASN A 4 -38.34 -106.73 58.28
C ASN A 4 -37.09 -105.85 58.32
N VAL A 5 -36.04 -106.29 59.01
CA VAL A 5 -34.75 -105.56 59.09
C VAL A 5 -34.03 -105.58 57.73
N ILE A 6 -34.04 -106.72 57.04
CA ILE A 6 -33.45 -106.86 55.70
C ILE A 6 -34.20 -105.97 54.69
N ASN A 7 -35.54 -105.96 54.73
CA ASN A 7 -36.33 -105.07 53.87
C ASN A 7 -36.03 -103.59 54.16
N TYR A 8 -35.94 -103.19 55.42
CA TYR A 8 -35.66 -101.79 55.78
C TYR A 8 -34.28 -101.32 55.30
N PHE A 9 -33.26 -102.17 55.45
CA PHE A 9 -31.91 -101.90 54.96
C PHE A 9 -31.87 -101.82 53.43
N GLN A 10 -32.51 -102.75 52.72
CA GLN A 10 -32.62 -102.72 51.26
C GLN A 10 -33.35 -101.47 50.74
N THR A 11 -34.39 -101.02 51.43
CA THR A 11 -35.11 -99.78 51.06
C THR A 11 -34.25 -98.54 51.31
N SER A 12 -33.51 -98.49 52.43
CA SER A 12 -32.57 -97.39 52.72
C SER A 12 -31.45 -97.29 51.68
N GLU A 13 -30.86 -98.42 51.30
CA GLU A 13 -29.82 -98.47 50.27
C GLU A 13 -30.36 -98.11 48.88
N ARG A 14 -31.58 -98.54 48.52
CA ARG A 14 -32.27 -98.08 47.31
C ARG A 14 -32.50 -96.58 47.30
N ASN A 15 -32.88 -95.98 48.43
CA ASN A 15 -33.08 -94.53 48.54
C ASN A 15 -31.75 -93.76 48.41
N ARG A 16 -30.65 -94.28 48.98
CA ARG A 16 -29.30 -93.70 48.80
C ARG A 16 -28.85 -93.78 47.35
N LEU A 17 -29.06 -94.92 46.69
CA LEU A 17 -28.76 -95.09 45.28
C LEU A 17 -29.58 -94.12 44.41
N ALA A 18 -30.88 -94.01 44.64
CA ALA A 18 -31.74 -93.07 43.92
C ALA A 18 -31.30 -91.60 44.10
N SER A 19 -30.88 -91.22 45.31
CA SER A 19 -30.34 -89.88 45.56
C SER A 19 -28.99 -89.65 44.87
N ALA A 20 -28.10 -90.67 44.84
CA ALA A 20 -26.83 -90.59 44.14
C ALA A 20 -27.02 -90.52 42.62
N GLU A 21 -27.97 -91.29 42.06
CA GLU A 21 -28.34 -91.24 40.65
C GLU A 21 -28.89 -89.86 40.25
N LEU A 22 -29.75 -89.25 41.08
CA LEU A 22 -30.26 -87.90 40.84
C LEU A 22 -29.14 -86.85 40.84
N GLN A 23 -28.17 -86.97 41.76
CA GLN A 23 -27.00 -86.07 41.79
C GLN A 23 -26.10 -86.28 40.57
N LEU A 24 -25.90 -87.53 40.15
CA LEU A 24 -25.16 -87.87 38.93
C LEU A 24 -25.81 -87.23 37.71
N GLU A 25 -27.14 -87.30 37.61
CA GLU A 25 -27.87 -86.70 36.49
C GLU A 25 -27.81 -85.17 36.51
N LYS A 26 -27.88 -84.55 37.69
CA LYS A 26 -27.67 -83.10 37.86
C LYS A 26 -26.27 -82.67 37.39
N THR A 27 -25.23 -83.36 37.84
CA THR A 27 -23.84 -83.04 37.42
C THR A 27 -23.61 -83.26 35.93
N ARG A 28 -24.25 -84.27 35.32
CA ARG A 28 -24.22 -84.47 33.86
C ARG A 28 -24.86 -83.31 33.11
N ALA A 29 -26.01 -82.81 33.58
CA ALA A 29 -26.67 -81.65 33.01
C ALA A 29 -25.81 -80.38 33.11
N GLU A 30 -25.19 -80.14 34.27
CA GLU A 30 -24.26 -79.01 34.47
C GLU A 30 -23.03 -79.11 33.54
N VAL A 31 -22.44 -80.30 33.40
CA VAL A 31 -21.33 -80.53 32.46
C VAL A 31 -21.76 -80.26 31.01
N ALA A 32 -22.97 -80.67 30.62
CA ALA A 32 -23.49 -80.42 29.29
C ALA A 32 -23.66 -78.91 29.01
N LEU A 33 -24.17 -78.14 29.99
CA LEU A 33 -24.29 -76.68 29.87
C LEU A 33 -22.92 -76.01 29.75
N LEU A 34 -21.95 -76.36 30.60
CA LEU A 34 -20.60 -75.81 30.53
C LEU A 34 -19.88 -76.16 29.21
N GLN A 35 -20.15 -77.34 28.65
CA GLN A 35 -19.63 -77.72 27.33
C GLN A 35 -20.22 -76.85 26.22
N GLU A 36 -21.49 -76.49 26.30
CA GLU A 36 -22.13 -75.61 25.32
C GLU A 36 -21.63 -74.17 25.45
N GLU A 37 -21.53 -73.65 26.68
CA GLU A 37 -20.91 -72.35 26.95
C GLU A 37 -19.48 -72.29 26.41
N LYS A 38 -18.67 -73.34 26.62
CA LYS A 38 -17.31 -73.42 26.07
C LYS A 38 -17.29 -73.33 24.53
N ARG A 39 -18.27 -73.90 23.83
CA ARG A 39 -18.40 -73.75 22.38
C ARG A 39 -18.76 -72.31 22.01
N GLY A 40 -19.68 -71.69 22.75
CA GLY A 40 -20.03 -70.28 22.60
C GLY A 40 -18.83 -69.35 22.80
N TRP A 41 -18.01 -69.59 23.83
CA TRP A 41 -16.76 -68.86 24.07
C TRP A 41 -15.76 -69.02 22.93
N LYS A 42 -15.67 -70.21 22.32
CA LYS A 42 -14.78 -70.44 21.18
C LYS A 42 -15.22 -69.65 19.94
N VAL A 43 -16.52 -69.61 19.66
CA VAL A 43 -17.07 -68.83 18.53
C VAL A 43 -16.88 -67.34 18.74
N THR A 44 -17.16 -66.84 19.96
CA THR A 44 -16.94 -65.43 20.29
C THR A 44 -15.46 -65.04 20.24
N SER A 45 -14.56 -65.90 20.71
CA SER A 45 -13.10 -65.69 20.59
C SER A 45 -12.65 -65.56 19.13
N GLN A 46 -13.12 -66.44 18.24
CA GLN A 46 -12.83 -66.34 16.81
C GLN A 46 -13.37 -65.03 16.24
N LYS A 47 -14.56 -64.60 16.66
CA LYS A 47 -15.12 -63.33 16.19
C LYS A 47 -14.31 -62.12 16.66
N VAL A 48 -13.76 -62.17 17.87
CA VAL A 48 -12.86 -61.12 18.38
C VAL A 48 -11.57 -61.06 17.56
N GLU A 49 -10.98 -62.20 17.20
CA GLU A 49 -9.79 -62.24 16.34
C GLU A 49 -10.07 -61.64 14.95
N GLU A 50 -11.19 -62.00 14.31
CA GLU A 50 -11.62 -61.40 13.03
C GLU A 50 -11.78 -59.88 13.12
N LEU A 51 -12.45 -59.39 14.16
CA LEU A 51 -12.66 -57.96 14.37
C LEU A 51 -11.34 -57.24 14.65
N THR A 52 -10.39 -57.89 15.32
CA THR A 52 -9.06 -57.32 15.59
C THR A 52 -8.30 -57.10 14.28
N LEU A 53 -8.31 -58.09 13.37
CA LEU A 53 -7.68 -57.96 12.06
C LEU A 53 -8.35 -56.88 11.19
N GLU A 54 -9.68 -56.76 11.25
CA GLU A 54 -10.37 -55.70 10.51
C GLU A 54 -10.06 -54.31 11.07
N VAL A 55 -9.90 -54.16 12.38
CA VAL A 55 -9.45 -52.90 13.01
C VAL A 55 -8.05 -52.55 12.53
N GLU A 56 -7.08 -53.47 12.57
CA GLU A 56 -5.72 -53.23 12.07
C GLU A 56 -5.72 -52.84 10.58
N ARG A 57 -6.55 -53.50 9.77
CA ARG A 57 -6.71 -53.14 8.34
C ARG A 57 -7.25 -51.71 8.19
N LEU A 58 -8.28 -51.35 8.95
CA LEU A 58 -8.88 -50.01 8.91
C LEU A 58 -7.91 -48.93 9.39
N GLU A 59 -7.09 -49.20 10.41
CA GLU A 59 -6.04 -48.29 10.88
C GLU A 59 -5.02 -48.00 9.76
N THR A 60 -4.55 -49.04 9.06
CA THR A 60 -3.64 -48.83 7.92
C THR A 60 -4.29 -48.07 6.76
N GLU A 61 -5.59 -48.26 6.54
CA GLU A 61 -6.35 -47.51 5.54
C GLU A 61 -6.46 -46.03 5.93
N CYS A 62 -6.72 -45.73 7.21
CA CYS A 62 -6.72 -44.38 7.75
C CYS A 62 -5.37 -43.68 7.58
N ASP A 63 -4.25 -44.36 7.89
CA ASP A 63 -2.90 -43.80 7.71
C ASP A 63 -2.62 -43.42 6.26
N VAL A 64 -2.99 -44.29 5.31
CA VAL A 64 -2.86 -44.01 3.87
C VAL A 64 -3.72 -42.81 3.46
N LYS A 65 -4.95 -42.72 3.97
CA LYS A 65 -5.85 -41.58 3.69
C LYS A 65 -5.32 -40.27 4.26
N GLU A 66 -4.74 -40.29 5.47
CA GLU A 66 -4.10 -39.12 6.08
C GLU A 66 -2.88 -38.68 5.24
N ALA A 67 -2.06 -39.61 4.78
CA ALA A 67 -0.93 -39.31 3.90
C ALA A 67 -1.37 -38.68 2.56
N GLN A 68 -2.41 -39.23 1.92
CA GLN A 68 -2.99 -38.67 0.69
C GLN A 68 -3.55 -37.26 0.91
N LYS A 69 -4.19 -37.02 2.05
CA LYS A 69 -4.70 -35.70 2.44
C LYS A 69 -3.55 -34.70 2.60
N CYS A 70 -2.46 -35.06 3.29
CA CYS A 70 -1.29 -34.19 3.43
C CYS A 70 -0.63 -33.85 2.08
N GLU A 71 -0.58 -34.78 1.14
CA GLU A 71 -0.06 -34.53 -0.22
C GLU A 71 -0.95 -33.52 -0.96
N LEU A 72 -2.28 -33.70 -0.93
CA LEU A 72 -3.23 -32.78 -1.54
C LEU A 72 -3.18 -31.40 -0.91
N GLU A 73 -3.09 -31.29 0.41
CA GLU A 73 -2.91 -30.02 1.11
C GLU A 73 -1.63 -29.30 0.68
N THR A 74 -0.53 -30.02 0.50
CA THR A 74 0.74 -29.47 0.01
C THR A 74 0.59 -28.96 -1.43
N ARG A 75 -0.08 -29.72 -2.29
CA ARG A 75 -0.34 -29.32 -3.67
C ARG A 75 -1.25 -28.10 -3.78
N ILE A 76 -2.26 -27.98 -2.91
CA ILE A 76 -3.12 -26.81 -2.84
C ILE A 76 -2.29 -25.57 -2.44
N LYS A 77 -1.41 -25.70 -1.44
CA LYS A 77 -0.53 -24.60 -1.02
C LYS A 77 0.41 -24.13 -2.13
N ASP A 78 1.01 -25.06 -2.88
CA ASP A 78 1.87 -24.74 -4.03
C ASP A 78 1.10 -24.00 -5.14
N LEU A 79 -0.07 -24.52 -5.52
CA LEU A 79 -0.92 -23.87 -6.54
C LEU A 79 -1.39 -22.49 -6.11
N THR A 80 -1.72 -22.31 -4.83
CA THR A 80 -2.11 -21.00 -4.26
C THR A 80 -0.96 -20.01 -4.36
N CYS A 81 0.25 -20.40 -3.94
CA CYS A 81 1.45 -19.56 -4.04
C CYS A 81 1.74 -19.13 -5.49
N ARG A 82 1.59 -20.05 -6.45
CA ARG A 82 1.76 -19.74 -7.88
C ARG A 82 0.69 -18.81 -8.43
N LEU A 83 -0.55 -18.94 -7.97
CA LEU A 83 -1.63 -18.03 -8.34
C LEU A 83 -1.36 -16.62 -7.81
N ASP A 84 -0.99 -16.50 -6.54
CA ASP A 84 -0.65 -15.23 -5.89
C ASP A 84 0.52 -14.55 -6.62
N GLN A 85 1.55 -15.32 -6.98
CA GLN A 85 2.67 -14.81 -7.76
C GLN A 85 2.22 -14.25 -9.12
N HIS A 86 1.42 -15.00 -9.89
CA HIS A 86 0.91 -14.52 -11.18
C HIS A 86 -0.02 -13.30 -11.03
N GLN A 87 -0.77 -13.20 -9.94
CA GLN A 87 -1.60 -12.04 -9.63
C GLN A 87 -0.74 -10.80 -9.35
N VAL A 88 0.33 -10.92 -8.56
CA VAL A 88 1.28 -9.83 -8.31
C VAL A 88 2.01 -9.42 -9.59
N GLU A 89 2.44 -10.38 -10.41
CA GLU A 89 3.12 -10.08 -11.68
C GLU A 89 2.20 -9.36 -12.67
N SER A 90 0.96 -9.82 -12.81
CA SER A 90 -0.02 -9.20 -13.70
C SER A 90 -0.46 -7.81 -13.25
N THR A 91 -0.71 -7.62 -11.94
CA THR A 91 -1.03 -6.29 -11.37
C THR A 91 0.13 -5.31 -11.54
N SER A 92 1.37 -5.74 -11.27
CA SER A 92 2.56 -4.93 -11.53
C SER A 92 2.68 -4.54 -13.01
N LYS A 93 2.36 -5.45 -13.93
CA LYS A 93 2.37 -5.16 -15.37
C LYS A 93 1.32 -4.15 -15.79
N ILE A 94 0.11 -4.24 -15.22
CA ILE A 94 -0.97 -3.28 -15.45
C ILE A 94 -0.56 -1.90 -14.96
N ASP A 95 0.08 -1.81 -13.79
CA ASP A 95 0.56 -0.53 -13.26
C ASP A 95 1.62 0.12 -14.14
N GLU A 96 2.62 -0.66 -14.58
CA GLU A 96 3.63 -0.19 -15.53
C GLU A 96 3.01 0.37 -16.81
N LEU A 97 2.07 -0.38 -17.42
CA LEU A 97 1.41 0.04 -18.65
C LEU A 97 0.53 1.27 -18.45
N THR A 98 -0.12 1.38 -17.30
CA THR A 98 -0.96 2.53 -16.97
C THR A 98 -0.10 3.77 -16.72
N GLU A 99 1.06 3.64 -16.07
CA GLU A 99 2.02 4.75 -15.92
C GLU A 99 2.57 5.21 -17.28
N GLN A 100 2.91 4.26 -18.17
CA GLN A 100 3.31 4.58 -19.54
C GLN A 100 2.20 5.31 -20.32
N LEU A 101 0.95 4.90 -20.16
CA LEU A 101 -0.19 5.56 -20.79
C LEU A 101 -0.38 6.98 -20.26
N ASN A 102 -0.32 7.17 -18.94
CA ASN A 102 -0.47 8.46 -18.29
C ASN A 102 0.65 9.44 -18.68
N THR A 103 1.89 8.96 -18.73
CA THR A 103 3.03 9.78 -19.17
C THR A 103 2.90 10.16 -20.65
N SER A 104 2.52 9.22 -21.52
CA SER A 104 2.24 9.51 -22.93
C SER A 104 1.09 10.51 -23.12
N SER A 105 0.01 10.36 -22.35
CA SER A 105 -1.14 11.27 -22.36
C SER A 105 -0.77 12.68 -21.90
N SER A 106 -0.01 12.80 -20.80
CA SER A 106 0.49 14.09 -20.33
C SER A 106 1.41 14.76 -21.35
N ASN A 107 2.26 13.99 -22.04
CA ASN A 107 3.12 14.52 -23.09
C ASN A 107 2.31 14.99 -24.31
N ALA A 108 1.31 14.23 -24.73
CA ALA A 108 0.40 14.62 -25.81
C ALA A 108 -0.30 15.94 -25.49
N ALA A 109 -0.84 16.09 -24.28
CA ALA A 109 -1.49 17.33 -23.84
C ALA A 109 -0.53 18.53 -23.82
N ARG A 110 0.74 18.33 -23.40
CA ARG A 110 1.78 19.37 -23.46
C ARG A 110 2.07 19.79 -24.90
N PHE A 111 2.26 18.82 -25.81
CA PHE A 111 2.49 19.12 -27.22
C PHE A 111 1.31 19.84 -27.87
N GLU A 112 0.08 19.47 -27.53
CA GLU A 112 -1.12 20.17 -28.00
C GLU A 112 -1.19 21.61 -27.49
N GLN A 113 -0.83 21.84 -26.23
CA GLN A 113 -0.75 23.19 -25.67
C GLN A 113 0.31 24.04 -26.38
N ASP A 114 1.50 23.49 -26.63
CA ASP A 114 2.57 24.21 -27.32
C ASP A 114 2.24 24.48 -28.79
N LEU A 115 1.57 23.54 -29.46
CA LEU A 115 1.01 23.74 -30.80
C LEU A 115 0.01 24.91 -30.81
N LYS A 116 -0.88 25.00 -29.81
CA LYS A 116 -1.81 26.12 -29.68
C LYS A 116 -1.10 27.46 -29.44
N LYS A 117 -0.07 27.49 -28.58
CA LYS A 117 0.73 28.71 -28.34
C LYS A 117 1.42 29.18 -29.61
N THR A 118 2.04 28.26 -30.36
CA THR A 118 2.74 28.58 -31.61
C THR A 118 1.79 29.06 -32.70
N GLN A 119 0.59 28.46 -32.81
CA GLN A 119 -0.45 28.91 -33.72
C GLN A 119 -0.97 30.32 -33.36
N ASN A 120 -1.14 30.63 -32.08
CA ASN A 120 -1.50 31.97 -31.61
C ASN A 120 -0.40 33.01 -31.88
N ALA A 121 0.87 32.64 -31.70
CA ALA A 121 2.00 33.52 -32.02
C ALA A 121 2.08 33.80 -33.53
N LEU A 122 1.86 32.77 -34.37
CA LEU A 122 1.84 32.90 -35.82
C LEU A 122 0.72 33.82 -36.31
N THR A 123 -0.49 33.69 -35.75
CA THR A 123 -1.62 34.57 -36.09
C THR A 123 -1.35 36.02 -35.69
N SER A 124 -0.89 36.28 -34.46
CA SER A 124 -0.51 37.63 -34.02
C SER A 124 0.57 38.26 -34.90
N GLU A 125 1.59 37.49 -35.30
CA GLU A 125 2.65 38.01 -36.17
C GLU A 125 2.14 38.26 -37.61
N SER A 126 1.22 37.43 -38.11
CA SER A 126 0.58 37.66 -39.41
C SER A 126 -0.26 38.95 -39.43
N GLU A 127 -0.96 39.24 -38.34
CA GLU A 127 -1.72 40.50 -38.17
C GLU A 127 -0.78 41.71 -38.13
N ARG A 128 0.31 41.65 -37.34
CA ARG A 128 1.31 42.72 -37.29
C ARG A 128 1.94 42.98 -38.66
N ARG A 129 2.26 41.92 -39.41
CA ARG A 129 2.78 42.05 -40.78
C ARG A 129 1.76 42.72 -41.70
N ALA A 130 0.49 42.33 -41.65
CA ALA A 130 -0.56 42.95 -42.44
C ALA A 130 -0.72 44.45 -42.14
N VAL A 131 -0.62 44.85 -40.86
CA VAL A 131 -0.62 46.27 -40.46
C VAL A 131 0.60 47.00 -41.01
N ALA A 132 1.80 46.44 -40.84
CA ALA A 132 3.03 47.05 -41.36
C ALA A 132 3.02 47.16 -42.90
N GLU A 133 2.53 46.15 -43.60
CA GLU A 133 2.34 46.18 -45.07
C GLU A 133 1.35 47.27 -45.49
N HIS A 134 0.24 47.43 -44.75
CA HIS A 134 -0.71 48.50 -44.99
C HIS A 134 -0.09 49.89 -44.78
N GLU A 135 0.62 50.10 -43.67
CA GLU A 135 1.34 51.35 -43.38
C GLU A 135 2.40 51.67 -44.44
N MET A 136 3.19 50.67 -44.87
CA MET A 136 4.13 50.81 -45.97
C MET A 136 3.43 51.18 -47.29
N GLY A 137 2.24 50.62 -47.54
CA GLY A 137 1.39 50.99 -48.68
C GLY A 137 0.99 52.45 -48.65
N LEU A 138 0.52 52.95 -47.49
CA LEU A 138 0.17 54.35 -47.30
C LEU A 138 1.38 55.29 -47.46
N MET A 139 2.53 54.92 -46.88
CA MET A 139 3.78 55.68 -47.05
C MET A 139 4.20 55.75 -48.53
N ARG A 140 4.09 54.64 -49.27
CA ARG A 140 4.37 54.60 -50.70
C ARG A 140 3.43 55.50 -51.50
N GLU A 141 2.14 55.47 -51.18
CA GLU A 141 1.14 56.33 -51.84
C GLU A 141 1.40 57.81 -51.56
N GLN A 142 1.69 58.17 -50.31
CA GLN A 142 2.04 59.54 -49.93
C GLN A 142 3.30 60.02 -50.66
N LEU A 143 4.32 59.18 -50.79
CA LEU A 143 5.53 59.49 -51.56
C LEU A 143 5.22 59.70 -53.05
N LEU A 144 4.32 58.91 -53.64
CA LEU A 144 3.87 59.10 -55.02
C LEU A 144 3.08 60.42 -55.20
N GLN A 145 2.23 60.77 -54.24
CA GLN A 145 1.52 62.07 -54.23
C GLN A 145 2.50 63.24 -54.10
N ASN A 146 3.51 63.14 -53.23
CA ASN A 146 4.56 64.15 -53.11
C ASN A 146 5.36 64.29 -54.41
N ALA A 147 5.72 63.16 -55.05
CA ALA A 147 6.41 63.16 -56.33
C ALA A 147 5.55 63.79 -57.45
N SER A 148 4.24 63.54 -57.49
CA SER A 148 3.34 64.13 -58.48
C SER A 148 3.12 65.63 -58.25
N LEU A 149 3.08 66.10 -57.00
CA LEU A 149 3.08 67.53 -56.66
C LEU A 149 4.36 68.22 -57.17
N LEU A 150 5.52 67.60 -56.97
CA LEU A 150 6.80 68.09 -57.50
C LEU A 150 6.88 68.06 -59.03
N ALA A 151 6.19 67.12 -59.68
CA ALA A 151 6.11 66.99 -61.13
C ALA A 151 4.98 67.84 -61.77
N SER A 152 4.14 68.50 -60.96
CA SER A 152 3.04 69.32 -61.47
C SER A 152 3.54 70.61 -62.15
N PRO A 153 2.85 71.15 -63.17
CA PRO A 153 3.35 72.26 -64.00
C PRO A 153 3.67 73.57 -63.25
N HIS A 154 3.25 73.71 -61.98
CA HIS A 154 3.54 74.89 -61.15
C HIS A 154 4.96 74.93 -60.56
N PHE A 155 5.68 73.80 -60.52
CA PHE A 155 7.07 73.75 -60.05
C PHE A 155 8.11 73.62 -61.18
N SER A 156 7.68 73.48 -62.43
CA SER A 156 8.56 73.37 -63.61
C SER A 156 9.21 74.69 -64.07
N ARG A 157 9.25 75.74 -63.24
CA ARG A 157 9.93 77.00 -63.60
C ARG A 157 10.58 77.72 -62.42
N ALA A 158 11.61 77.12 -61.84
CA ALA A 158 12.79 77.78 -61.27
C ALA A 158 13.79 76.66 -60.94
N GLY A 159 14.97 76.61 -61.55
CA GLY A 159 16.02 77.53 -61.13
C GLY A 159 16.84 76.84 -60.05
N SER A 160 17.83 76.06 -60.49
CA SER A 160 19.04 75.74 -59.73
C SER A 160 19.47 76.94 -58.89
N MET A 161 19.61 76.75 -57.57
CA MET A 161 20.50 77.55 -56.70
C MET A 161 20.79 76.74 -55.43
N ARG A 162 22.09 76.55 -55.19
CA ARG A 162 22.72 76.12 -53.94
C ARG A 162 22.35 77.09 -52.81
N SER A 163 22.14 76.58 -51.59
CA SER A 163 22.98 76.91 -50.41
C SER A 163 22.42 76.35 -49.10
N GLU A 164 23.35 75.80 -48.32
CA GLU A 164 23.43 75.54 -46.87
C GLU A 164 22.33 76.11 -45.95
N ALA A 165 21.83 75.27 -45.04
CA ALA A 165 22.04 75.37 -43.58
C ALA A 165 20.90 74.69 -42.78
N GLY A 166 21.27 73.75 -41.90
CA GLY A 166 20.58 73.52 -40.63
C GLY A 166 19.50 72.43 -40.57
N ARG A 167 19.87 71.22 -40.15
CA ARG A 167 19.48 70.69 -38.82
C ARG A 167 20.14 69.36 -38.52
N GLN A 168 20.97 69.45 -37.49
CA GLN A 168 21.61 68.48 -36.62
C GLN A 168 21.03 67.05 -36.56
N PRO A 169 21.92 66.04 -36.41
CA PRO A 169 21.55 64.69 -36.02
C PRO A 169 21.16 64.66 -34.54
N PHE A 170 19.98 64.13 -34.22
CA PHE A 170 19.65 63.73 -32.86
C PHE A 170 20.37 62.42 -32.53
N SER A 171 21.66 62.53 -32.20
CA SER A 171 22.34 61.58 -31.32
C SER A 171 22.32 62.21 -29.93
N LEU A 172 21.41 61.76 -29.09
CA LEU A 172 21.33 62.18 -27.69
C LEU A 172 22.15 61.21 -26.84
N SER A 173 23.47 61.27 -27.03
CA SER A 173 24.46 60.81 -26.04
C SER A 173 24.80 62.01 -25.17
N GLY A 174 24.14 62.11 -24.02
CA GLY A 174 24.49 63.09 -22.99
C GLY A 174 25.71 62.58 -22.20
N PRO A 175 26.71 63.44 -21.92
CA PRO A 175 27.76 63.11 -20.97
C PRO A 175 27.15 63.13 -19.58
N ASP A 176 27.27 62.02 -18.85
CA ASP A 176 26.90 61.85 -17.45
C ASP A 176 25.40 61.95 -17.13
N GLY A 177 24.64 60.98 -17.66
CA GLY A 177 23.29 60.62 -17.20
C GLY A 177 23.28 59.91 -15.84
N ASN A 178 24.00 60.43 -14.86
CA ASN A 178 24.06 59.90 -13.50
C ASN A 178 23.15 60.72 -12.58
N SER A 179 21.83 60.50 -12.67
CA SER A 179 20.91 60.91 -11.60
C SER A 179 21.04 59.93 -10.44
N ILE A 180 22.09 60.10 -9.63
CA ILE A 180 22.11 59.55 -8.28
C ILE A 180 21.16 60.43 -7.46
N SER A 181 19.93 59.96 -7.30
CA SER A 181 19.09 60.41 -6.19
C SER A 181 19.71 59.89 -4.90
N LEU A 182 20.56 60.71 -4.29
CA LEU A 182 20.94 60.62 -2.89
C LEU A 182 19.71 61.00 -2.03
N GLY A 183 18.80 60.03 -1.87
CA GLY A 183 17.79 60.01 -0.82
C GLY A 183 18.33 59.27 0.40
N GLY A 184 19.44 59.73 0.96
CA GLY A 184 19.99 59.21 2.21
C GLY A 184 19.21 59.74 3.41
N GLY A 185 18.69 58.83 4.24
CA GLY A 185 18.27 59.16 5.61
C GLY A 185 16.91 58.63 6.08
N SER A 186 16.06 58.08 5.20
CA SER A 186 14.73 57.55 5.60
C SER A 186 14.49 56.08 5.20
N GLY A 187 15.23 55.56 4.22
CA GLY A 187 15.02 54.21 3.68
C GLY A 187 15.37 53.09 4.67
N ASP A 188 16.41 53.26 5.49
CA ASP A 188 16.87 52.21 6.41
C ASP A 188 15.83 51.90 7.50
N LEU A 189 15.11 52.92 7.99
CA LEU A 189 14.03 52.74 8.98
C LEU A 189 12.81 52.05 8.37
N ASP A 190 12.46 52.39 7.12
CA ASP A 190 11.37 51.76 6.39
C ASP A 190 11.72 50.33 5.96
N GLU A 191 12.98 50.05 5.62
CA GLU A 191 13.49 48.72 5.30
C GLU A 191 13.56 47.84 6.55
N ILE A 192 14.01 48.36 7.70
CA ILE A 192 13.96 47.66 8.99
C ILE A 192 12.50 47.39 9.41
N ALA A 193 11.60 48.36 9.24
CA ALA A 193 10.18 48.16 9.52
C ALA A 193 9.55 47.10 8.59
N LEU A 194 9.95 47.06 7.32
CA LEU A 194 9.53 46.03 6.36
C LEU A 194 10.06 44.64 6.76
N ILE A 195 11.33 44.55 7.15
CA ILE A 195 11.96 43.30 7.61
C ILE A 195 11.24 42.77 8.86
N LEU A 196 10.95 43.63 9.84
CA LEU A 196 10.22 43.23 11.05
C LEU A 196 8.79 42.76 10.74
N ARG A 197 8.11 43.43 9.79
CA ARG A 197 6.78 43.02 9.33
C ARG A 197 6.81 41.68 8.59
N GLN A 198 7.84 41.45 7.78
CA GLN A 198 8.06 40.17 7.11
C GLN A 198 8.39 39.06 8.12
N GLN A 199 9.21 39.35 9.13
CA GLN A 199 9.55 38.40 10.19
C GLN A 199 8.31 38.02 11.02
N GLN A 200 7.44 38.99 11.32
CA GLN A 200 6.16 38.72 11.98
C GLN A 200 5.27 37.82 11.11
N MET A 201 5.16 38.12 9.82
CA MET A 201 4.38 37.29 8.89
C MET A 201 4.93 35.87 8.78
N ILE A 202 6.25 35.69 8.74
CA ILE A 202 6.91 34.38 8.73
C ILE A 202 6.62 33.62 10.02
N ASN A 203 6.70 34.28 11.18
CA ASN A 203 6.38 33.66 12.47
C ASN A 203 4.91 33.23 12.54
N ASP A 204 3.98 34.08 12.07
CA ASP A 204 2.55 33.76 12.03
C ASP A 204 2.24 32.60 11.06
N LEU A 205 2.99 32.49 9.96
CA LEU A 205 2.89 31.37 9.02
C LEU A 205 3.45 30.08 9.62
N ARG A 206 4.58 30.15 10.34
CA ARG A 206 5.16 29.00 11.05
C ARG A 206 4.21 28.48 12.12
N MET A 207 3.67 29.36 12.96
CA MET A 207 2.70 28.98 14.00
C MET A 207 1.46 28.32 13.41
N ARG A 208 0.89 28.88 12.33
CA ARG A 208 -0.25 28.27 11.61
C ARG A 208 0.12 26.93 10.97
N SER A 209 1.29 26.81 10.36
CA SER A 209 1.77 25.56 9.78
C SER A 209 1.91 24.46 10.84
N GLU A 210 2.53 24.77 11.98
CA GLU A 210 2.66 23.81 13.07
C GLU A 210 1.30 23.44 13.68
N GLN A 211 0.37 24.39 13.77
CA GLN A 211 -1.00 24.12 14.22
C GLN A 211 -1.70 23.14 13.26
N TYR A 212 -1.65 23.41 11.94
CA TYR A 212 -2.21 22.50 10.94
C TYR A 212 -1.54 21.12 10.95
N GLN A 213 -0.23 21.07 11.23
CA GLN A 213 0.48 19.80 11.33
C GLN A 213 -0.02 18.97 12.51
N ARG A 214 -0.14 19.58 13.71
CA ARG A 214 -0.69 18.93 14.91
C ARG A 214 -2.16 18.52 14.71
N GLU A 215 -2.95 19.36 14.04
CA GLU A 215 -4.36 19.06 13.76
C GLU A 215 -4.51 17.91 12.76
N ASN A 216 -3.71 17.88 11.69
CA ASN A 216 -3.68 16.76 10.75
C ASN A 216 -3.26 15.45 11.42
N GLU A 217 -2.25 15.50 12.30
CA GLU A 217 -1.84 14.34 13.08
C GLU A 217 -2.96 13.83 14.00
N ARG A 218 -3.69 14.75 14.65
CA ARG A 218 -4.88 14.41 15.44
C ARG A 218 -5.98 13.77 14.59
N LEU A 219 -6.24 14.30 13.39
CA LEU A 219 -7.25 13.76 12.48
C LEU A 219 -6.86 12.37 11.96
N ARG A 220 -5.59 12.14 11.60
CA ARG A 220 -5.10 10.80 11.23
C ARG A 220 -5.30 9.80 12.36
N ASN A 221 -4.89 10.16 13.58
CA ASN A 221 -5.07 9.28 14.75
C ASN A 221 -6.55 8.97 15.01
N LEU A 222 -7.45 9.94 14.77
CA LEU A 222 -8.89 9.74 14.91
C LEU A 222 -9.46 8.83 13.81
N MET A 223 -9.00 8.97 12.57
CA MET A 223 -9.37 8.08 11.47
C MET A 223 -8.89 6.65 11.69
N GLU A 224 -7.64 6.47 12.12
CA GLU A 224 -7.07 5.16 12.47
C GLU A 224 -7.86 4.50 13.62
N ALA A 225 -8.21 5.27 14.65
CA ALA A 225 -9.05 4.79 15.74
C ALA A 225 -10.46 4.40 15.26
N SER A 226 -11.08 5.18 14.37
CA SER A 226 -12.39 4.87 13.79
C SER A 226 -12.35 3.58 12.98
N SER A 227 -11.34 3.40 12.12
CA SER A 227 -11.15 2.18 11.34
C SER A 227 -10.99 0.94 12.23
N LEU A 228 -10.25 1.07 13.34
CA LEU A 228 -10.11 -0.01 14.32
C LEU A 228 -11.45 -0.37 14.99
N VAL A 229 -12.26 0.63 15.35
CA VAL A 229 -13.61 0.42 15.91
C VAL A 229 -14.50 -0.30 14.91
N ASP A 230 -14.54 0.15 13.65
CA ASP A 230 -15.35 -0.48 12.61
C ASP A 230 -14.93 -1.96 12.39
N SER A 231 -13.63 -2.23 12.42
CA SER A 231 -13.09 -3.60 12.33
C SER A 231 -13.51 -4.49 13.52
N LEU A 232 -13.60 -3.90 14.71
CA LEU A 232 -14.04 -4.60 15.92
C LEU A 232 -15.54 -4.87 15.89
N GLU A 233 -16.34 -3.91 15.43
CA GLU A 233 -17.78 -4.06 15.27
C GLU A 233 -18.10 -5.15 14.25
N LYS A 234 -17.42 -5.15 13.07
CA LYS A 234 -17.54 -6.23 12.07
C LYS A 234 -17.20 -7.61 12.63
N ARG A 235 -16.11 -7.73 13.40
CA ARG A 235 -15.75 -9.01 14.04
C ARG A 235 -16.71 -9.43 15.14
N THR A 236 -17.31 -8.48 15.84
CA THR A 236 -18.27 -8.75 16.90
C THR A 236 -19.62 -9.18 16.32
N SER A 237 -20.07 -8.51 15.26
CA SER A 237 -21.30 -8.88 14.54
C SER A 237 -21.17 -10.26 13.89
N LEU A 238 -20.02 -10.56 13.26
CA LEU A 238 -19.76 -11.89 12.69
C LEU A 238 -19.82 -12.99 13.74
N ARG A 239 -19.14 -12.81 14.88
CA ARG A 239 -19.18 -13.78 15.99
C ARG A 239 -20.59 -13.96 16.55
N SER A 240 -21.38 -12.89 16.63
CA SER A 240 -22.78 -12.97 17.09
C SER A 240 -23.66 -13.76 16.10
N PHE A 241 -23.44 -13.56 14.79
CA PHE A 241 -24.12 -14.29 13.73
C PHE A 241 -23.75 -15.78 13.74
N GLU A 242 -22.44 -16.09 13.84
CA GLU A 242 -21.95 -17.47 13.93
C GLU A 242 -22.50 -18.20 15.15
N ALA A 243 -22.52 -17.54 16.32
CA ALA A 243 -23.11 -18.09 17.54
C ALA A 243 -24.61 -18.38 17.37
N HIS A 244 -25.35 -17.47 16.73
CA HIS A 244 -26.77 -17.68 16.45
C HIS A 244 -27.02 -18.84 15.49
N LYS A 245 -26.21 -18.94 14.42
CA LYS A 245 -26.30 -20.04 13.45
C LYS A 245 -25.93 -21.39 14.06
N LEU A 246 -24.95 -21.42 14.96
CA LEU A 246 -24.62 -22.62 15.72
C LEU A 246 -25.78 -23.06 16.61
N GLN A 247 -26.41 -22.12 17.32
CA GLN A 247 -27.60 -22.38 18.15
C GLN A 247 -28.79 -22.91 17.32
N GLU A 248 -29.05 -22.34 16.13
CA GLU A 248 -30.08 -22.82 15.21
C GLU A 248 -29.82 -24.28 14.80
N LEU A 249 -28.58 -24.61 14.43
CA LEU A 249 -28.17 -25.97 14.05
C LEU A 249 -28.29 -26.96 15.19
N GLU A 250 -27.85 -26.60 16.40
CA GLU A 250 -28.00 -27.43 17.59
C GLU A 250 -29.48 -27.70 17.92
N SER A 251 -30.34 -26.69 17.77
CA SER A 251 -31.78 -26.84 17.98
C SER A 251 -32.40 -27.78 16.94
N ALA A 252 -31.99 -27.67 15.67
CA ALA A 252 -32.47 -28.51 14.59
C ALA A 252 -32.01 -29.96 14.76
N TYR A 253 -30.75 -30.17 15.15
CA TYR A 253 -30.21 -31.49 15.46
C TYR A 253 -30.94 -32.13 16.65
N SER A 254 -31.22 -31.36 17.70
CA SER A 254 -31.96 -31.84 18.86
C SER A 254 -33.40 -32.27 18.49
N ARG A 255 -34.08 -31.51 17.62
CA ARG A 255 -35.41 -31.88 17.09
C ARG A 255 -35.35 -33.18 16.29
N LEU A 256 -34.40 -33.28 15.36
CA LEU A 256 -34.21 -34.49 14.54
C LEU A 256 -33.92 -35.72 15.40
N LYS A 257 -33.09 -35.57 16.43
CA LYS A 257 -32.78 -36.64 17.39
C LYS A 257 -34.05 -37.13 18.09
N LEU A 258 -34.87 -36.23 18.60
CA LEU A 258 -36.15 -36.58 19.25
C LEU A 258 -37.13 -37.26 18.29
N GLU A 259 -37.20 -36.82 17.03
CA GLU A 259 -38.03 -37.45 16.00
C GLU A 259 -37.53 -38.88 15.68
N LEU A 260 -36.22 -39.09 15.60
CA LEU A 260 -35.63 -40.41 15.43
C LEU A 260 -35.91 -41.33 16.62
N GLU A 261 -35.76 -40.83 17.85
CA GLU A 261 -36.07 -41.55 19.08
C GLU A 261 -37.56 -41.94 19.13
N SER A 262 -38.44 -41.03 18.71
CA SER A 262 -39.89 -41.31 18.60
C SER A 262 -40.20 -42.38 17.56
N LEU A 263 -39.53 -42.39 16.40
CA LEU A 263 -39.70 -43.43 15.38
C LEU A 263 -39.19 -44.79 15.88
N VAL A 264 -38.08 -44.80 16.62
CA VAL A 264 -37.57 -46.03 17.26
C VAL A 264 -38.56 -46.56 18.29
N ALA A 265 -39.18 -45.69 19.09
CA ALA A 265 -40.22 -46.07 20.05
C ALA A 265 -41.48 -46.60 19.34
N GLN A 266 -41.98 -45.92 18.29
CA GLN A 266 -43.10 -46.40 17.48
C GLN A 266 -42.83 -47.77 16.85
N LYS A 267 -41.60 -48.01 16.39
CA LYS A 267 -41.18 -49.33 15.88
C LYS A 267 -41.26 -50.41 16.95
N ALA A 268 -40.88 -50.08 18.19
CA ALA A 268 -40.91 -51.02 19.32
C ALA A 268 -42.35 -51.34 19.75
N ASP A 269 -43.26 -50.35 19.71
CA ASP A 269 -44.63 -50.49 20.21
C ASP A 269 -45.63 -51.02 19.15
N ALA A 270 -45.50 -50.60 17.90
CA ALA A 270 -46.51 -50.81 16.85
C ALA A 270 -45.99 -51.59 15.62
N GLY A 271 -44.71 -51.95 15.59
CA GLY A 271 -44.07 -52.64 14.47
C GLY A 271 -43.73 -51.74 13.27
N LEU A 272 -43.05 -52.29 12.26
CA LEU A 272 -42.54 -51.55 11.09
C LEU A 272 -43.63 -50.93 10.21
N GLU A 273 -44.83 -51.52 10.19
CA GLU A 273 -45.93 -51.11 9.31
C GLU A 273 -46.61 -49.80 9.75
N ASN A 274 -46.41 -49.39 11.01
CA ASN A 274 -47.01 -48.19 11.59
C ASN A 274 -46.01 -47.02 11.76
N MET A 275 -44.80 -47.14 11.22
CA MET A 275 -43.74 -46.15 11.37
C MET A 275 -43.84 -45.07 10.28
N ASP A 276 -44.05 -43.82 10.66
CA ASP A 276 -44.25 -42.71 9.71
C ASP A 276 -42.91 -42.09 9.25
N VAL A 277 -42.08 -42.90 8.63
CA VAL A 277 -40.74 -42.52 8.14
C VAL A 277 -40.85 -41.56 6.94
N LYS A 278 -41.94 -41.66 6.18
CA LYS A 278 -42.17 -40.85 4.98
C LYS A 278 -42.29 -39.37 5.33
N MET A 279 -43.06 -39.04 6.36
CA MET A 279 -43.20 -37.65 6.82
C MET A 279 -41.88 -37.04 7.29
N LEU A 280 -40.97 -37.84 7.87
CA LEU A 280 -39.62 -37.39 8.24
C LEU A 280 -38.79 -37.07 6.99
N PHE A 281 -38.78 -37.96 5.99
CA PHE A 281 -38.04 -37.72 4.75
C PHE A 281 -38.57 -36.53 3.96
N ASP A 282 -39.89 -36.41 3.80
CA ASP A 282 -40.51 -35.30 3.08
C ASP A 282 -40.14 -33.96 3.73
N ARG A 283 -40.16 -33.87 5.08
CA ARG A 283 -39.72 -32.69 5.83
C ARG A 283 -38.23 -32.37 5.63
N ILE A 284 -37.36 -33.38 5.64
CA ILE A 284 -35.91 -33.20 5.43
C ILE A 284 -35.61 -32.67 4.01
N ILE A 285 -36.38 -33.13 3.01
CA ILE A 285 -36.25 -32.70 1.62
C ILE A 285 -36.70 -31.24 1.49
N GLU A 286 -37.86 -30.87 2.04
CA GLU A 286 -38.37 -29.50 2.00
C GLU A 286 -37.43 -28.50 2.70
N ASP A 287 -36.88 -28.84 3.87
CA ASP A 287 -35.91 -27.99 4.57
C ASP A 287 -34.58 -27.86 3.80
N ASN A 288 -34.16 -28.90 3.07
CA ASN A 288 -32.99 -28.83 2.19
C ASN A 288 -33.22 -27.93 0.98
N ASP A 289 -34.40 -28.01 0.37
CA ASP A 289 -34.77 -27.17 -0.77
C ASP A 289 -34.81 -25.70 -0.35
N ARG A 290 -35.41 -25.38 0.81
CA ARG A 290 -35.42 -24.03 1.39
C ARG A 290 -34.00 -23.50 1.64
N ARG A 291 -33.10 -24.31 2.21
CA ARG A 291 -31.69 -23.91 2.42
C ARG A 291 -30.93 -23.69 1.12
N ARG A 292 -31.23 -24.45 0.06
CA ARG A 292 -30.63 -24.25 -1.27
C ARG A 292 -31.07 -22.92 -1.87
N GLU A 293 -32.34 -22.54 -1.68
CA GLU A 293 -32.89 -21.25 -2.11
C GLU A 293 -32.25 -20.08 -1.35
N GLU A 294 -32.22 -20.13 -0.01
CA GLU A 294 -31.53 -19.13 0.84
C GLU A 294 -30.04 -18.98 0.46
N SER A 295 -29.35 -20.09 0.19
CA SER A 295 -27.95 -20.09 -0.25
C SER A 295 -27.76 -19.48 -1.64
N ALA A 296 -28.73 -19.64 -2.54
CA ALA A 296 -28.71 -19.00 -3.86
C ALA A 296 -28.93 -17.48 -3.73
N GLU A 297 -29.87 -17.05 -2.89
CA GLU A 297 -30.14 -15.64 -2.61
C GLU A 297 -28.93 -14.94 -1.96
N LEU A 298 -28.31 -15.56 -0.95
CA LEU A 298 -27.10 -15.03 -0.31
C LEU A 298 -25.95 -14.88 -1.31
N ARG A 299 -25.76 -15.84 -2.21
CA ARG A 299 -24.75 -15.76 -3.28
C ARG A 299 -25.04 -14.61 -4.25
N ALA A 300 -26.30 -14.40 -4.61
CA ALA A 300 -26.69 -13.28 -5.46
C ALA A 300 -26.48 -11.91 -4.76
N MET A 301 -26.81 -11.80 -3.47
CA MET A 301 -26.58 -10.59 -2.68
C MET A 301 -25.09 -10.29 -2.49
N LEU A 302 -24.26 -11.31 -2.25
CA LEU A 302 -22.81 -11.13 -2.18
C LEU A 302 -22.25 -10.69 -3.53
N SER A 303 -22.66 -11.33 -4.63
CA SER A 303 -22.23 -10.96 -5.98
C SER A 303 -22.54 -9.49 -6.30
N THR A 304 -23.76 -9.04 -5.98
CA THR A 304 -24.17 -7.64 -6.21
C THR A 304 -23.45 -6.64 -5.31
N ARG A 305 -23.15 -7.00 -4.05
CA ARG A 305 -22.32 -6.16 -3.16
C ARG A 305 -20.87 -6.03 -3.64
N PHE A 306 -20.26 -7.12 -4.08
CA PHE A 306 -18.89 -7.08 -4.60
C PHE A 306 -18.79 -6.25 -5.88
N GLU A 307 -19.84 -6.19 -6.70
CA GLU A 307 -19.90 -5.31 -7.87
C GLU A 307 -20.10 -3.82 -7.52
N HIS A 308 -20.70 -3.49 -6.37
CA HIS A 308 -21.00 -2.09 -5.99
C HIS A 308 -19.96 -1.48 -5.04
N ASP A 309 -19.47 -2.21 -4.04
CA ASP A 309 -18.48 -1.71 -3.08
C ASP A 309 -17.03 -1.98 -3.56
N GLY A 310 -16.82 -3.05 -4.33
CA GLY A 310 -15.48 -3.45 -4.80
C GLY A 310 -14.91 -2.62 -5.96
N SER A 311 -15.73 -1.79 -6.63
CA SER A 311 -15.24 -0.90 -7.69
C SER A 311 -14.70 0.43 -7.15
N SER A 312 -15.19 0.91 -6.00
CA SER A 312 -14.83 2.25 -5.49
C SER A 312 -13.65 2.21 -4.53
N ASP A 313 -13.67 1.30 -3.55
CA ASP A 313 -12.59 1.18 -2.55
C ASP A 313 -11.30 0.62 -3.17
N LEU A 314 -11.41 -0.29 -4.14
CA LEU A 314 -10.26 -0.88 -4.81
C LEU A 314 -9.55 0.15 -5.71
N ASP A 315 -10.31 1.05 -6.36
CA ASP A 315 -9.75 2.13 -7.15
C ASP A 315 -9.06 3.19 -6.28
N GLU A 316 -9.57 3.49 -5.08
CA GLU A 316 -8.92 4.38 -4.10
C GLU A 316 -7.65 3.76 -3.50
N GLU A 317 -7.67 2.47 -3.15
CA GLU A 317 -6.50 1.75 -2.61
C GLU A 317 -5.38 1.66 -3.64
N LEU A 318 -5.70 1.35 -4.90
CA LEU A 318 -4.74 1.33 -6.01
C LEU A 318 -4.17 2.72 -6.32
N CYS A 319 -4.97 3.78 -6.16
CA CYS A 319 -4.52 5.17 -6.33
C CYS A 319 -3.49 5.56 -5.27
N LEU A 320 -3.75 5.22 -3.99
CA LEU A 320 -2.82 5.45 -2.88
C LEU A 320 -1.55 4.60 -3.01
N GLU A 321 -1.65 3.35 -3.46
CA GLU A 321 -0.51 2.48 -3.67
C GLU A 321 0.40 3.01 -4.79
N ARG A 322 -0.18 3.49 -5.89
CA ARG A 322 0.58 4.15 -6.96
C ARG A 322 1.29 5.40 -6.45
N GLN A 323 0.64 6.20 -5.61
CA GLN A 323 1.25 7.39 -5.02
C GLN A 323 2.43 7.04 -4.09
N CYS A 324 2.28 5.97 -3.29
CA CYS A 324 3.36 5.43 -2.45
C CYS A 324 4.56 4.94 -3.27
N ARG A 325 4.32 4.24 -4.39
CA ARG A 325 5.40 3.80 -5.29
C ARG A 325 6.14 4.98 -5.92
N GLN A 326 5.43 6.03 -6.34
CA GLN A 326 6.03 7.25 -6.88
C GLN A 326 6.89 7.98 -5.84
N LEU A 327 6.40 8.11 -4.61
CA LEU A 327 7.17 8.71 -3.51
C LEU A 327 8.43 7.91 -3.18
N LYS A 328 8.35 6.58 -3.21
CA LYS A 328 9.49 5.69 -2.97
C LYS A 328 10.55 5.82 -4.06
N ALA A 329 10.14 5.86 -5.33
CA ALA A 329 11.05 6.09 -6.46
C ALA A 329 11.73 7.47 -6.37
N LEU A 330 10.99 8.51 -5.96
CA LEU A 330 11.55 9.85 -5.76
C LEU A 330 12.57 9.88 -4.62
N ALA A 331 12.29 9.19 -3.50
CA ALA A 331 13.22 9.05 -2.39
C ALA A 331 14.50 8.30 -2.79
N GLU A 332 14.39 7.22 -3.55
CA GLU A 332 15.54 6.47 -4.05
C GLU A 332 16.39 7.29 -5.03
N ASN A 333 15.76 8.09 -5.88
CA ASN A 333 16.46 8.98 -6.81
C ASN A 333 17.22 10.08 -6.05
N LEU A 334 16.57 10.71 -5.06
CA LEU A 334 17.22 11.70 -4.20
C LEU A 334 18.41 11.11 -3.43
N ASN A 335 18.29 9.88 -2.91
CA ASN A 335 19.40 9.18 -2.27
C ASN A 335 20.56 8.91 -3.23
N ARG A 336 20.26 8.57 -4.49
CA ARG A 336 21.27 8.37 -5.52
C ARG A 336 22.02 9.66 -5.84
N VAL A 337 21.28 10.77 -6.01
CA VAL A 337 21.88 12.10 -6.21
C VAL A 337 22.73 12.53 -5.01
N LEU A 338 22.26 12.30 -3.78
CA LEU A 338 23.02 12.60 -2.56
C LEU A 338 24.32 11.79 -2.49
N THR A 339 24.26 10.49 -2.77
CA THR A 339 25.47 9.65 -2.77
C THR A 339 26.48 10.06 -3.84
N ASP A 340 26.02 10.44 -5.03
CA ASP A 340 26.92 10.94 -6.09
C ASP A 340 27.54 12.29 -5.74
N ARG A 341 26.77 13.21 -5.15
CA ARG A 341 27.29 14.48 -4.63
C ARG A 341 28.29 14.25 -3.50
N ASN A 342 28.04 13.31 -2.59
CA ASN A 342 28.99 12.96 -1.52
C ASN A 342 30.29 12.37 -2.07
N ARG A 343 30.23 11.50 -3.08
CA ARG A 343 31.43 11.01 -3.77
C ARG A 343 32.21 12.12 -4.47
N GLU A 344 31.51 13.09 -5.03
CA GLU A 344 32.12 14.26 -5.66
C GLU A 344 32.81 15.15 -4.62
N ILE A 345 32.19 15.36 -3.46
CA ILE A 345 32.80 16.04 -2.31
C ILE A 345 34.07 15.31 -1.87
N GLU A 346 34.04 13.99 -1.65
CA GLU A 346 35.23 13.21 -1.28
C GLU A 346 36.36 13.32 -2.32
N LYS A 347 36.03 13.33 -3.62
CA LYS A 347 37.02 13.55 -4.69
C LYS A 347 37.62 14.95 -4.62
N LEU A 348 36.81 15.98 -4.36
CA LEU A 348 37.28 17.35 -4.21
C LEU A 348 38.15 17.51 -2.96
N GLU A 349 37.78 16.89 -1.84
CA GLU A 349 38.57 16.85 -0.61
C GLU A 349 39.91 16.13 -0.81
N LYS A 350 39.91 15.02 -1.55
CA LYS A 350 41.14 14.31 -1.92
C LYS A 350 42.05 15.17 -2.79
N ARG A 351 41.51 15.82 -3.83
CA ARG A 351 42.27 16.76 -4.68
C ARG A 351 42.81 17.94 -3.88
N LEU A 352 42.04 18.46 -2.93
CA LEU A 352 42.48 19.54 -2.04
C LEU A 352 43.62 19.06 -1.13
N SER A 353 43.50 17.85 -0.58
CA SER A 353 44.53 17.22 0.26
C SER A 353 45.81 16.89 -0.52
N GLU A 354 45.71 16.58 -1.82
CA GLU A 354 46.85 16.35 -2.72
C GLU A 354 47.50 17.64 -3.22
N THR A 355 46.74 18.76 -3.28
CA THR A 355 47.26 20.08 -3.71
C THR A 355 47.77 20.94 -2.56
N MET A 356 47.35 20.69 -1.32
CA MET A 356 47.89 21.36 -0.12
C MET A 356 49.42 21.18 0.04
N PRO A 357 50.03 19.99 -0.16
CA PRO A 357 51.48 19.80 -0.10
C PRO A 357 52.24 20.59 -1.18
N ALA A 358 51.62 20.83 -2.34
CA ALA A 358 52.21 21.60 -3.43
C ALA A 358 52.17 23.11 -3.16
N PHE A 359 51.10 23.63 -2.55
CA PHE A 359 51.01 25.04 -2.16
C PHE A 359 51.93 25.39 -0.98
N VAL A 360 52.06 24.49 0.00
CA VAL A 360 52.98 24.67 1.15
C VAL A 360 54.45 24.56 0.71
N SER A 361 54.78 23.77 -0.31
CA SER A 361 56.14 23.70 -0.88
C SER A 361 56.51 24.90 -1.76
N CYS A 362 55.55 25.52 -2.46
CA CYS A 362 55.77 26.76 -3.23
C CYS A 362 55.94 28.00 -2.33
N LEU A 363 55.33 28.02 -1.13
CA LEU A 363 55.51 29.12 -0.16
C LEU A 363 56.79 28.97 0.68
N ALA A 364 57.37 27.77 0.76
CA ALA A 364 58.61 27.53 1.51
C ALA A 364 59.90 27.85 0.73
N SER A 365 59.82 28.07 -0.59
CA SER A 365 60.99 28.24 -1.47
C SER A 365 61.27 29.68 -1.92
N SER A 366 60.52 30.67 -1.42
CA SER A 366 60.75 32.09 -1.73
C SER A 366 60.85 32.94 -0.45
N LEU A 367 61.94 32.75 0.30
CA LEU A 367 62.45 33.77 1.21
C LEU A 367 63.88 34.10 0.78
N PRO A 368 64.16 35.37 0.42
CA PRO A 368 65.01 36.14 1.31
C PRO A 368 64.55 37.59 1.52
N THR A 369 64.46 37.95 2.81
CA THR A 369 64.98 39.18 3.45
C THR A 369 64.81 40.54 2.77
N THR A 370 64.15 41.47 3.49
CA THR A 370 64.71 42.75 4.00
C THR A 370 63.73 43.92 3.89
N ASP A 371 63.38 44.46 5.07
CA ASP A 371 63.05 45.85 5.46
C ASP A 371 62.10 46.78 4.69
N ARG A 372 61.37 47.53 5.54
CA ARG A 372 60.84 48.91 5.41
C ARG A 372 59.64 49.21 4.50
N SER A 373 58.54 49.50 5.19
CA SER A 373 57.46 50.46 4.87
C SER A 373 57.97 51.92 4.73
N PRO A 374 57.17 52.99 4.40
CA PRO A 374 55.72 53.09 4.10
C PRO A 374 55.30 54.14 3.00
N TRP A 375 53.97 54.25 2.74
CA TRP A 375 53.17 55.40 2.22
C TRP A 375 52.64 55.42 0.75
N THR A 376 51.28 55.43 0.68
CA THR A 376 50.34 56.23 -0.17
C THR A 376 50.18 56.03 -1.70
N SER A 377 49.08 55.34 -2.05
CA SER A 377 47.90 55.66 -2.92
C SER A 377 48.03 56.35 -4.32
N PRO A 378 46.97 56.37 -5.18
CA PRO A 378 46.69 55.43 -6.31
C PRO A 378 46.58 56.17 -7.68
N PRO A 379 46.27 55.50 -8.83
CA PRO A 379 44.87 55.40 -9.30
C PRO A 379 44.47 54.13 -10.11
N SER A 380 43.15 53.88 -10.14
CA SER A 380 42.34 52.93 -10.96
C SER A 380 42.44 53.14 -12.50
N PRO A 381 41.83 52.32 -13.41
CA PRO A 381 40.73 51.33 -13.27
C PRO A 381 41.01 49.97 -14.00
N ALA A 382 40.20 48.90 -14.04
CA ALA A 382 38.75 48.71 -13.96
C ALA A 382 38.34 47.21 -13.79
N HIS A 383 37.11 47.00 -13.32
CA HIS A 383 36.13 45.91 -13.57
C HIS A 383 36.10 44.58 -12.77
N SER A 384 34.95 44.45 -12.07
CA SER A 384 34.00 43.32 -11.98
C SER A 384 33.94 42.45 -10.72
N GLU A 385 32.86 42.68 -9.97
CA GLU A 385 31.89 41.75 -9.37
C GLU A 385 32.37 40.50 -8.63
N SER A 386 32.05 40.43 -7.32
CA SER A 386 31.31 39.34 -6.67
C SER A 386 31.65 39.29 -5.16
N GLY A 387 30.73 39.79 -4.32
CA GLY A 387 30.88 39.75 -2.87
C GLY A 387 30.54 38.38 -2.31
N ALA A 388 31.55 37.57 -2.01
CA ALA A 388 31.42 36.36 -1.21
C ALA A 388 31.23 36.74 0.28
N ARG A 389 30.15 36.24 0.91
CA ARG A 389 30.05 36.22 2.38
C ARG A 389 31.15 35.31 2.95
N SER A 390 31.76 35.74 4.05
CA SER A 390 32.85 35.06 4.74
C SER A 390 32.50 33.62 5.11
N LEU A 391 33.43 32.69 4.87
CA LEU A 391 33.36 31.27 5.25
C LEU A 391 33.14 31.07 6.77
N ALA A 392 33.51 32.05 7.59
CA ALA A 392 33.32 32.00 9.03
C ALA A 392 31.83 32.03 9.42
N ASP A 393 31.02 32.82 8.72
CA ASP A 393 29.57 32.91 8.99
C ASP A 393 28.85 31.63 8.54
N ARG A 394 29.31 31.02 7.43
CA ARG A 394 28.76 29.74 6.93
C ARG A 394 29.08 28.54 7.83
N LEU A 395 30.19 28.56 8.56
CA LEU A 395 30.55 27.48 9.48
C LEU A 395 29.80 27.57 10.82
N GLY A 396 29.45 28.79 11.27
CA GLY A 396 28.59 28.99 12.43
C GLY A 396 27.22 28.34 12.27
N ASP A 397 26.56 28.59 11.14
CA ASP A 397 25.22 28.07 10.82
C ASP A 397 25.21 26.52 10.71
N ILE A 398 26.30 25.92 10.22
CA ILE A 398 26.42 24.46 10.06
C ILE A 398 26.60 23.77 11.43
N CYS A 399 27.38 24.36 12.33
CA CYS A 399 27.58 23.80 13.66
C CYS A 399 26.32 23.89 14.54
N GLU A 400 25.54 24.96 14.41
CA GLU A 400 24.26 25.10 15.14
C GLU A 400 23.20 24.10 14.65
N THR A 401 23.15 23.85 13.34
CA THR A 401 22.23 22.87 12.73
C THR A 401 22.61 21.43 13.10
N ALA A 402 23.91 21.12 13.20
CA ALA A 402 24.39 19.80 13.60
C ALA A 402 24.11 19.48 15.08
N LEU A 403 24.14 20.48 15.97
CA LEU A 403 23.80 20.32 17.38
C LEU A 403 22.29 20.12 17.61
N LEU A 404 21.44 20.69 16.76
CA LEU A 404 19.98 20.52 16.83
C LEU A 404 19.50 19.17 16.25
N ALA A 405 20.22 18.58 15.30
CA ALA A 405 19.85 17.31 14.65
C ALA A 405 20.39 16.05 15.36
N ALA A 406 21.36 16.19 16.27
CA ALA A 406 21.97 15.05 16.96
C ALA A 406 20.97 14.21 17.81
N PRO A 407 20.00 14.79 18.54
CA PRO A 407 19.06 13.99 19.34
C PRO A 407 18.11 13.13 18.50
N SER A 408 17.68 13.60 17.32
CA SER A 408 16.76 12.88 16.43
C SER A 408 17.44 11.73 15.68
N VAL A 409 18.73 11.85 15.37
CA VAL A 409 19.53 10.77 14.77
C VAL A 409 19.80 9.65 15.78
N ILE A 410 20.06 10.00 17.04
CA ILE A 410 20.25 9.00 18.12
C ILE A 410 18.94 8.27 18.44
N ALA A 411 17.79 8.97 18.41
CA ALA A 411 16.47 8.36 18.61
C ALA A 411 16.10 7.37 17.49
N MET A 412 16.41 7.70 16.22
CA MET A 412 16.21 6.79 15.08
C MET A 412 17.08 5.53 15.19
N TRP A 413 18.33 5.67 15.60
CA TRP A 413 19.25 4.54 15.75
C TRP A 413 18.83 3.59 16.88
N LEU A 414 18.31 4.12 18.00
CA LEU A 414 17.78 3.32 19.09
C LEU A 414 16.47 2.60 18.74
N ALA A 415 15.62 3.19 17.88
CA ALA A 415 14.41 2.56 17.39
C ALA A 415 14.71 1.39 16.44
N TYR A 416 15.72 1.53 15.58
CA TYR A 416 16.13 0.48 14.64
C TYR A 416 16.72 -0.76 15.34
N LYS A 417 17.36 -0.58 16.50
CA LYS A 417 18.02 -1.69 17.22
C LYS A 417 17.08 -2.49 18.14
N LYS A 418 15.81 -2.07 18.27
CA LYS A 418 14.82 -2.66 19.19
C LYS A 418 13.65 -3.38 18.48
N GLY A 419 13.68 -3.42 17.15
CA GLY A 419 12.73 -4.16 16.31
C GLY A 419 13.21 -5.57 16.02
#